data_AF-A0A1M5BCB6-F1
#
_entry.id   AF-A0A1M5BCB6-F1
#
_cell.length_a   1.000
_cell.length_b   1.000
_cell.length_c   1.000
_cell.angle_alpha   90.00
_cell.angle_beta   90.00
_cell.angle_gamma   90.00
#
_symmetry.space_group_name_H-M   'P 1'
#
loop_
_entity.id
_entity.type
_entity.pdbx_description
1 polymer ?
#
loop_
_entity_poly.entity_id
_entity_poly.type
_entity_poly.pdbx_seq_one_letter_code
_entity_poly.pdbx_strand_id
1 'polypeptide(L)'
;MSAPNSTASPRSGRGSDDGAEEFDGAEGILRAWRSGIRPDPDLTVSQWADRHRRLGTRASAEPGRYRTDRTPYMREIMDRLSPGDPT
;
A
#
# COMPACT_ATOMS: atom_id res chain seq x y z
N MET A 1 -22.98 16.27 -60.24
CA MET A 1 -22.51 14.88 -60.41
C MET A 1 -21.12 14.77 -59.79
N SER A 2 -20.91 13.72 -59.00
CA SER A 2 -19.85 13.54 -58.00
C SER A 2 -18.42 13.46 -58.57
N ALA A 3 -17.46 14.04 -57.87
CA ALA A 3 -16.03 13.70 -58.01
C ALA A 3 -15.67 12.64 -56.94
N PRO A 4 -14.80 11.65 -57.25
CA PRO A 4 -14.47 10.58 -56.32
C PRO A 4 -13.60 11.11 -55.18
N ASN A 5 -14.09 10.95 -53.95
CA ASN A 5 -13.30 11.10 -52.73
C ASN A 5 -12.70 9.74 -52.39
N SER A 6 -11.38 9.69 -52.21
CA SER A 6 -10.63 8.84 -51.28
C SER A 6 -9.27 8.46 -51.85
N THR A 7 -8.26 9.28 -51.54
CA THR A 7 -6.88 8.80 -51.49
C THR A 7 -6.72 8.09 -50.15
N ALA A 8 -6.47 6.77 -50.16
CA ALA A 8 -6.25 6.00 -48.94
C ALA A 8 -4.92 6.43 -48.29
N SER A 9 -4.99 6.88 -47.03
CA SER A 9 -3.80 7.21 -46.25
C SER A 9 -2.94 5.97 -45.98
N PRO A 10 -1.61 6.09 -45.95
CA PRO A 10 -0.75 4.96 -45.65
C PRO A 10 -1.03 4.48 -44.22
N ARG A 11 -1.08 3.16 -44.02
CA ARG A 11 -1.11 2.55 -42.68
C ARG A 11 0.11 3.07 -41.94
N SER A 12 -0.13 3.88 -40.90
CA SER A 12 0.85 4.28 -39.91
C SER A 12 1.64 3.04 -39.50
N GLY A 13 2.93 3.04 -39.87
CA GLY A 13 3.86 2.02 -39.42
C GLY A 13 3.85 2.00 -37.90
N ARG A 14 3.86 0.80 -37.34
CA ARG A 14 3.98 0.55 -35.91
C ARG A 14 5.23 1.27 -35.40
N GLY A 15 5.01 2.47 -34.87
CA GLY A 15 6.03 3.31 -34.27
C GLY A 15 6.62 2.57 -33.09
N SER A 16 7.95 2.47 -33.11
CA SER A 16 8.79 2.05 -32.01
C SER A 16 8.33 2.74 -30.72
N ASP A 17 8.10 1.93 -29.70
CA ASP A 17 7.69 2.34 -28.34
C ASP A 17 8.89 2.96 -27.61
N ASP A 18 9.43 4.06 -28.15
CA ASP A 18 10.60 4.77 -27.62
C ASP A 18 10.22 6.25 -27.46
N GLY A 19 9.61 6.55 -26.32
CA GLY A 19 9.25 7.91 -25.93
C GLY A 19 7.79 8.03 -25.50
N ALA A 20 7.44 7.46 -24.35
CA ALA A 20 6.30 8.00 -23.62
C ALA A 20 6.62 9.48 -23.34
N GLU A 21 5.94 10.39 -24.04
CA GLU A 21 6.08 11.83 -23.77
C GLU A 21 5.70 12.05 -22.29
N GLU A 22 6.70 12.44 -21.49
CA GLU A 22 6.52 12.76 -20.07
C GLU A 22 5.59 13.96 -19.96
N PHE A 23 4.38 13.74 -19.43
CA PHE A 23 3.38 14.79 -19.27
C PHE A 23 3.49 15.46 -17.90
N ASP A 24 3.08 16.73 -17.82
CA ASP A 24 3.06 17.48 -16.56
C ASP A 24 2.19 16.76 -15.51
N GLY A 25 2.78 16.46 -14.36
CA GLY A 25 2.15 15.69 -13.29
C GLY A 25 2.42 14.18 -13.28
N ALA A 26 3.19 13.63 -14.24
CA ALA A 26 3.58 12.22 -14.25
C ALA A 26 4.23 11.77 -12.93
N GLU A 27 5.15 12.56 -12.37
CA GLU A 27 5.76 12.30 -11.06
C GLU A 27 4.76 12.30 -9.90
N GLY A 28 3.76 13.19 -9.95
CA GLY A 28 2.68 13.24 -8.96
C GLY A 28 1.87 11.96 -8.96
N ILE A 29 1.54 11.45 -10.15
CA ILE A 29 0.83 10.19 -10.34
C ILE A 29 1.71 9.02 -9.85
N LEU A 30 2.97 8.93 -10.29
CA LEU A 30 3.88 7.87 -9.86
C LEU A 30 4.10 7.85 -8.35
N ARG A 31 4.17 9.03 -7.70
CA ARG A 31 4.25 9.11 -6.23
C ARG A 31 2.98 8.58 -5.57
N ALA A 32 1.81 9.01 -6.01
CA ALA A 32 0.53 8.57 -5.46
C ALA A 32 0.34 7.06 -5.62
N TRP A 33 0.63 6.54 -6.81
CA TRP A 33 0.59 5.10 -7.10
C TRP A 33 1.55 4.33 -6.19
N ARG A 34 2.83 4.73 -6.11
CA ARG A 34 3.82 4.10 -5.20
C ARG A 34 3.35 4.11 -3.75
N SER A 35 2.71 5.18 -3.29
CA SER A 35 2.18 5.26 -1.93
C SER A 35 0.95 4.37 -1.71
N GLY A 36 0.07 4.24 -2.71
CA GLY A 36 -1.17 3.47 -2.62
C GLY A 36 -0.96 1.96 -2.72
N ILE A 37 0.05 1.51 -3.49
CA ILE A 37 0.38 0.08 -3.62
C ILE A 37 1.34 -0.43 -2.54
N ARG A 38 1.85 0.46 -1.68
CA ARG A 38 2.77 0.09 -0.62
C ARG A 38 2.04 -0.83 0.37
N PRO A 39 2.52 -2.07 0.60
CA PRO A 39 1.90 -2.95 1.57
C PRO A 39 2.05 -2.37 2.97
N ASP A 40 1.14 -2.77 3.85
CA ASP A 40 1.25 -2.49 5.28
C ASP A 40 2.60 -3.03 5.82
N PRO A 41 3.19 -2.35 6.82
CA PRO A 41 4.42 -2.82 7.42
C PRO A 41 4.23 -4.21 8.04
N ASP A 42 5.19 -5.09 7.83
CA ASP A 42 5.21 -6.41 8.45
C ASP A 42 5.48 -6.25 9.96
N LEU A 43 4.40 -6.30 10.73
CA LEU A 43 4.40 -6.15 12.19
C LEU A 43 3.78 -7.38 12.81
N THR A 44 4.40 -7.88 13.87
CA THR A 44 3.74 -8.87 14.72
C THR A 44 2.57 -8.24 15.47
N VAL A 45 1.65 -9.06 15.97
CA VAL A 45 0.51 -8.60 16.78
C VAL A 45 0.99 -7.82 18.01
N SER A 46 2.10 -8.24 18.65
CA SER A 46 2.64 -7.53 19.81
C SER A 46 3.16 -6.14 19.43
N GLN A 47 3.89 -6.02 18.30
CA GLN A 47 4.41 -4.75 17.78
C GLN A 47 3.28 -3.81 17.35
N TRP A 48 2.26 -4.33 16.66
CA TRP A 48 1.08 -3.55 16.29
C TRP A 48 0.34 -3.06 17.54
N ALA A 49 0.16 -3.93 18.53
CA ALA A 49 -0.53 -3.59 19.77
C ALA A 49 0.22 -2.49 20.53
N ASP A 50 1.55 -2.59 20.64
CA ASP A 50 2.35 -1.52 21.21
C ASP A 50 2.14 -0.23 20.44
N ARG A 51 2.22 -0.23 19.10
CA ARG A 51 2.13 1.00 18.30
C ARG A 51 0.74 1.66 18.35
N HIS A 52 -0.34 0.88 18.31
CA HIS A 52 -1.67 1.39 18.00
C HIS A 52 -2.74 1.13 19.08
N ARG A 53 -2.57 0.14 19.95
CA ARG A 53 -3.63 -0.25 20.90
C ARG A 53 -3.69 0.71 22.09
N ARG A 54 -4.90 1.13 22.43
CA ARG A 54 -5.21 1.87 23.66
C ARG A 54 -6.20 1.11 24.54
N LEU A 55 -6.01 1.23 25.85
CA LEU A 55 -6.84 0.65 26.89
C LEU A 55 -7.77 1.73 27.46
N GLY A 56 -9.06 1.41 27.56
CA GLY A 56 -10.08 2.31 28.09
C GLY A 56 -10.03 2.43 29.61
N THR A 57 -10.51 3.56 30.14
CA THR A 57 -10.49 3.88 31.57
C THR A 57 -11.36 2.97 32.45
N ARG A 58 -12.46 2.47 31.91
CA ARG A 58 -13.39 1.60 32.65
C ARG A 58 -12.95 0.14 32.71
N ALA A 59 -12.26 -0.33 31.68
CA ALA A 59 -11.97 -1.75 31.46
C ALA A 59 -10.52 -2.15 31.77
N SER A 60 -9.66 -1.18 32.14
CA SER A 60 -8.24 -1.42 32.41
C SER A 60 -7.82 -0.75 33.71
N ALA A 61 -7.02 -1.46 34.50
CA ALA A 61 -6.35 -0.90 35.67
C ALA A 61 -5.28 0.15 35.29
N GLU A 62 -4.73 0.05 34.08
CA GLU A 62 -3.80 1.04 33.50
C GLU A 62 -4.38 1.57 32.18
N PRO A 63 -5.17 2.65 32.23
CA PRO A 63 -5.68 3.30 31.04
C PRO A 63 -4.55 3.94 30.23
N GLY A 64 -4.70 3.99 28.90
CA GLY A 64 -3.73 4.63 28.01
C GLY A 64 -3.14 3.69 26.98
N ARG A 65 -1.90 3.93 26.57
CA ARG A 65 -1.22 3.14 25.54
C ARG A 65 -0.90 1.74 26.06
N TYR A 66 -1.23 0.72 25.28
CA TYR A 66 -0.83 -0.65 25.58
C TYR A 66 0.71 -0.76 25.57
N ARG A 67 1.25 -1.59 26.48
CA ARG A 67 2.68 -1.87 26.58
C ARG A 67 2.85 -3.36 26.85
N THR A 68 3.36 -4.09 25.87
CA THR A 68 3.68 -5.52 25.99
C THR A 68 4.63 -5.79 27.16
N ASP A 69 5.54 -4.84 27.46
CA ASP A 69 6.47 -4.93 28.60
C ASP A 69 5.78 -5.01 29.98
N ARG A 70 4.50 -4.60 30.10
CA ARG A 70 3.72 -4.78 31.34
C ARG A 70 3.27 -6.23 31.53
N THR A 71 3.20 -7.00 30.45
CA THR A 71 2.85 -8.43 30.45
C THR A 71 3.80 -9.20 29.53
N PRO A 72 5.09 -9.36 29.89
CA PRO A 72 6.11 -9.87 28.98
C PRO A 72 5.80 -11.24 28.37
N TYR A 73 5.15 -12.12 29.12
CA TYR A 73 4.73 -13.45 28.67
C TYR A 73 3.72 -13.43 27.50
N MET A 74 3.00 -12.32 27.33
CA MET A 74 2.02 -12.17 26.25
C MET A 74 2.71 -12.01 24.88
N ARG A 75 3.98 -11.57 24.85
CA ARG A 75 4.71 -11.32 23.61
C ARG A 75 4.77 -12.54 22.71
N GLU A 76 5.24 -13.67 23.24
CA GLU A 76 5.39 -14.89 22.44
C GLU A 76 4.03 -15.39 21.92
N ILE A 77 2.99 -15.35 22.75
CA ILE A 77 1.63 -15.75 22.35
C ILE A 77 1.14 -14.87 21.20
N MET A 78 1.29 -13.55 21.30
CA MET A 78 0.91 -12.62 20.23
C MET A 78 1.73 -12.80 18.97
N ASP A 79 3.04 -13.00 19.10
CA ASP A 79 3.94 -13.17 17.97
C ASP A 79 3.61 -14.47 17.21
N ARG A 80 3.32 -15.58 17.90
CA ARG A 80 2.87 -16.84 17.28
C ARG A 80 1.49 -16.78 16.63
N LEU A 81 0.64 -15.84 17.05
CA LEU A 81 -0.66 -15.58 16.43
C LEU A 81 -0.58 -14.55 15.29
N SER A 82 0.62 -14.12 14.90
CA SER A 82 0.79 -13.12 13.85
C SER A 82 0.62 -13.72 12.46
N PRO A 83 0.14 -12.96 11.45
CA PRO A 83 -0.12 -13.49 10.11
C PRO A 83 1.10 -14.09 9.40
N GLY A 84 2.31 -13.64 9.76
CA GLY A 84 3.56 -14.17 9.21
C GLY A 84 4.11 -15.39 9.95
N ASP A 85 3.46 -15.86 11.02
CA ASP A 85 3.90 -17.07 11.71
C ASP A 85 3.56 -18.32 10.87
N PRO A 86 4.53 -19.23 10.65
CA PRO A 86 4.34 -20.40 9.79
C PRO A 86 3.73 -21.62 10.49
N THR A 87 3.47 -21.55 11.80
CA THR A 87 3.05 -22.71 12.61
C THR A 87 1.54 -22.94 12.67
#